data_AF-A0A845HI39-F1
#
_entry.id   AF-A0A845HI39-F1
#
_cell.length_a   1.000
_cell.length_b   1.000
_cell.length_c   1.000
_cell.angle_alpha   90.00
_cell.angle_beta   90.00
_cell.angle_gamma   90.00
#
_symmetry.space_group_name_H-M   'P 1'
#
loop_
_entity.id
_entity.type
_entity.pdbx_description
1 polymer ?
#
loop_
_entity_poly.entity_id
_entity_poly.type
_entity_poly.pdbx_seq_one_letter_code
_entity_poly.pdbx_strand_id
1 'polypeptide(L)'
;MEDFDHAVEGSFASPTGKIGVMGCTDFFPDASRLEVKPGSYRFIYLVSGARTIQTEWEPADDLYSLYIWPAERRALHLLKEWKPARLDSGT
;
A
#
# COMPACT_ATOMS: atom_id res chain seq x y z
N MET A 1 13.69 -5.71 4.54
CA MET A 1 12.68 -5.04 5.41
C MET A 1 13.22 -3.77 6.06
N GLU A 2 14.55 -3.61 6.16
CA GLU A 2 15.16 -2.41 6.72
C GLU A 2 14.84 -1.15 5.88
N ASP A 3 14.83 -1.28 4.55
CA ASP A 3 14.57 -0.18 3.61
C ASP A 3 13.11 0.30 3.52
N PHE A 4 12.16 -0.40 4.15
CA PHE A 4 10.73 -0.04 4.10
C PHE A 4 10.30 0.61 5.40
N ASP A 5 9.54 1.68 5.34
CA ASP A 5 8.96 2.38 6.47
C ASP A 5 7.74 1.65 7.06
N HIS A 6 6.93 1.02 6.19
CA HIS A 6 5.73 0.27 6.57
C HIS A 6 5.62 -1.01 5.75
N ALA A 7 5.10 -2.08 6.36
CA ALA A 7 4.85 -3.32 5.65
C ALA A 7 3.66 -4.08 6.26
N VAL A 8 2.72 -4.50 5.40
CA VAL A 8 1.59 -5.35 5.78
C VAL A 8 1.38 -6.45 4.76
N GLU A 9 0.98 -7.61 5.24
CA GLU A 9 0.47 -8.70 4.41
C GLU A 9 -1.02 -8.86 4.63
N GLY A 10 -1.73 -9.26 3.59
CA GLY A 10 -3.16 -9.52 3.68
C GLY A 10 -3.69 -10.32 2.52
N SER A 11 -5.00 -10.25 2.33
CA SER A 11 -5.63 -10.83 1.16
C SER A 11 -6.88 -10.06 0.75
N PHE A 12 -7.24 -10.18 -0.52
CA PHE A 12 -8.48 -9.66 -1.07
C PHE A 12 -9.07 -10.67 -2.07
N ALA A 13 -10.34 -10.50 -2.42
CA ALA A 13 -10.98 -11.24 -3.48
C ALA A 13 -11.20 -10.33 -4.69
N SER A 14 -10.98 -10.86 -5.89
CA SER A 14 -11.41 -10.25 -7.15
C SER A 14 -12.35 -11.23 -7.85
N PRO A 15 -13.68 -11.16 -7.59
CA PRO A 15 -14.64 -12.08 -8.18
C PRO A 15 -14.75 -11.95 -9.71
N THR A 16 -14.43 -10.77 -10.25
CA THR A 16 -14.49 -10.48 -11.70
C THR A 16 -13.14 -10.58 -12.38
N GLY A 17 -12.05 -10.67 -11.63
CA GLY A 17 -10.69 -10.57 -12.16
C GLY A 17 -10.28 -9.15 -12.56
N LYS A 18 -11.13 -8.13 -12.34
CA LYS A 18 -10.82 -6.74 -12.66
C LYS A 18 -10.43 -6.00 -11.39
N ILE A 19 -9.26 -5.35 -11.41
CA ILE A 19 -8.72 -4.59 -10.28
C ILE A 19 -8.47 -3.16 -10.74
N GLY A 20 -8.99 -2.19 -10.00
CA GLY A 20 -8.64 -0.77 -10.14
C GLY A 20 -7.59 -0.38 -9.10
N VAL A 21 -6.61 0.40 -9.51
CA VAL A 21 -5.57 0.99 -8.64
C VAL A 21 -5.72 2.50 -8.69
N MET A 22 -5.98 3.09 -7.53
CA MET A 22 -6.24 4.52 -7.38
C MET A 22 -5.89 5.00 -5.98
N GLY A 23 -5.48 6.25 -5.87
CA GLY A 23 -5.38 6.99 -4.61
C GLY A 23 -6.76 7.35 -4.05
N CYS A 24 -6.80 7.78 -2.80
CA CYS A 24 -8.05 8.12 -2.10
C CYS A 24 -8.80 9.32 -2.71
N THR A 25 -8.10 10.18 -3.46
CA THR A 25 -8.65 11.40 -4.07
C THR A 25 -8.75 11.31 -5.60
N ASP A 26 -8.38 10.17 -6.18
CA ASP A 26 -8.35 10.00 -7.63
C ASP A 26 -9.76 9.87 -8.21
N PHE A 27 -9.89 10.27 -9.46
CA PHE A 27 -11.12 10.08 -10.22
C PHE A 27 -11.19 8.65 -10.76
N PHE A 28 -12.15 7.85 -10.28
CA PHE A 28 -12.26 6.42 -10.61
C PHE A 28 -12.22 6.07 -12.12
N PRO A 29 -12.83 6.84 -13.03
CA PRO A 29 -12.70 6.58 -14.47
C PRO A 29 -11.25 6.51 -14.97
N ASP A 30 -10.36 7.27 -14.35
CA ASP A 30 -8.94 7.39 -14.72
C ASP A 30 -8.05 6.38 -13.99
N ALA A 31 -8.62 5.57 -13.08
CA ALA A 31 -7.88 4.57 -12.34
C ALA A 31 -7.13 3.61 -13.27
N SER A 32 -5.89 3.29 -12.90
CA SER A 32 -5.13 2.23 -13.57
C SER A 32 -5.84 0.90 -13.36
N ARG A 33 -5.88 0.07 -14.40
CA ARG A 33 -6.63 -1.20 -14.38
C ARG A 33 -5.72 -2.38 -14.64
N LEU A 34 -5.90 -3.42 -13.86
CA LEU A 34 -5.24 -4.71 -14.02
C LEU A 34 -6.30 -5.80 -14.21
N GLU A 35 -6.06 -6.70 -15.15
CA GLU A 35 -6.84 -7.92 -15.31
C GLU A 35 -6.06 -9.13 -14.80
N VAL A 36 -6.71 -9.91 -13.95
CA VAL A 36 -6.20 -11.14 -13.35
C VAL A 36 -7.26 -12.24 -13.45
N LYS A 37 -6.92 -13.48 -13.11
CA LYS A 37 -7.94 -14.53 -13.01
C LYS A 37 -8.88 -14.24 -11.84
N PRO A 38 -10.20 -14.44 -11.97
CA PRO A 38 -11.11 -14.39 -10.84
C PRO A 38 -10.64 -15.28 -9.68
N GLY A 39 -10.67 -14.77 -8.44
CA GLY A 39 -10.25 -15.55 -7.28
C GLY A 39 -9.79 -14.75 -6.08
N SER A 40 -9.10 -15.46 -5.18
CA SER A 40 -8.50 -14.91 -3.95
C SER A 40 -7.02 -14.66 -4.17
N TYR A 41 -6.55 -13.52 -3.68
CA TYR A 41 -5.17 -13.07 -3.81
C TYR A 41 -4.63 -12.69 -2.44
N ARG A 42 -3.39 -13.08 -2.16
CA ARG A 42 -2.59 -12.47 -1.10
C ARG A 42 -1.82 -11.30 -1.65
N PHE A 43 -1.47 -10.40 -0.76
CA PHE A 43 -0.61 -9.27 -1.08
C PHE A 43 0.40 -9.02 0.02
N ILE A 44 1.50 -8.38 -0.37
CA ILE A 44 2.33 -7.59 0.54
C ILE A 44 2.35 -6.16 0.03
N TYR A 45 2.04 -5.22 0.93
CA TYR A 45 2.08 -3.79 0.70
C TYR A 45 3.25 -3.21 1.47
N LEU A 46 4.10 -2.48 0.75
CA LEU A 46 5.36 -1.94 1.25
C LEU A 46 5.39 -0.44 0.97
N VAL A 47 5.78 0.34 1.98
CA VAL A 47 5.95 1.78 1.87
C VAL A 47 7.40 2.12 2.18
N SER A 48 8.02 2.98 1.39
CA SER A 48 9.34 3.57 1.65
C SER A 48 9.30 5.07 1.35
N GLY A 49 10.21 5.84 1.95
CA GLY A 49 10.27 7.29 1.74
C GLY A 49 9.17 8.06 2.48
N ALA A 50 8.45 7.44 3.42
CA ALA A 50 7.34 8.11 4.12
C ALA A 50 7.78 9.39 4.87
N ARG A 51 9.08 9.49 5.21
CA ARG A 51 9.67 10.68 5.86
C ARG A 51 9.90 11.85 4.92
N THR A 52 9.89 11.65 3.60
CA THR A 52 10.07 12.75 2.64
C THR A 52 8.79 13.54 2.44
N ILE A 53 7.64 13.01 2.88
CA ILE A 53 6.36 13.72 2.90
C ILE A 53 6.43 14.80 3.99
N GLN A 54 6.47 16.07 3.57
CA GLN A 54 6.47 17.23 4.47
C GLN A 54 5.09 17.89 4.55
N THR A 55 4.38 17.92 3.42
CA THR A 55 3.02 18.43 3.29
C THR A 55 2.20 17.49 2.42
N GLU A 56 0.88 17.58 2.49
CA GLU A 56 -0.04 16.71 1.71
C GLU A 56 0.01 16.98 0.19
N TRP A 57 0.43 18.18 -0.22
CA TRP A 57 0.26 18.67 -1.60
C TRP A 57 1.57 18.73 -2.39
N GLU A 58 2.70 18.60 -1.70
CA GLU A 58 4.01 18.69 -2.32
C GLU A 58 4.52 17.30 -2.73
N PRO A 59 5.24 17.19 -3.86
CA PRO A 59 5.89 15.95 -4.23
C PRO A 59 6.83 15.45 -3.13
N ALA A 60 6.83 14.14 -2.93
CA ALA A 60 7.72 13.42 -2.03
C ALA A 60 8.35 12.24 -2.78
N ASP A 61 9.46 11.71 -2.26
CA ASP A 61 10.11 10.51 -2.78
C ASP A 61 9.54 9.23 -2.13
N ASP A 62 8.26 9.26 -1.75
CA ASP A 62 7.58 8.09 -1.21
C ASP A 62 7.20 7.10 -2.32
N LEU A 63 7.31 5.81 -1.99
CA LEU A 63 7.00 4.72 -2.92
C LEU A 63 6.10 3.69 -2.25
N TYR A 64 4.98 3.43 -2.90
CA TYR A 64 3.99 2.44 -2.51
C TYR A 64 4.07 1.23 -3.45
N SER A 65 4.67 0.14 -2.96
CA SER A 65 4.79 -1.10 -3.73
C SER A 65 3.76 -2.12 -3.28
N LEU A 66 3.02 -2.67 -4.25
CA LEU A 66 2.04 -3.74 -4.02
C LEU A 66 2.40 -4.95 -4.87
N TYR A 67 2.67 -6.07 -4.22
CA TYR A 67 2.85 -7.36 -4.90
C TYR A 67 1.67 -8.25 -4.56
N ILE A 68 1.06 -8.86 -5.58
CA ILE A 68 -0.11 -9.73 -5.43
C ILE A 68 0.15 -11.10 -6.05
N TRP A 69 -0.41 -12.15 -5.45
CA TRP A 69 -0.33 -13.52 -5.99
C TRP A 69 -1.57 -14.34 -5.61
N PRO A 70 -2.00 -15.31 -6.45
CA PRO A 70 -3.12 -16.18 -6.12
C PRO A 70 -2.84 -17.00 -4.86
N ALA A 71 -3.74 -16.94 -3.88
CA ALA A 71 -3.63 -17.70 -2.64
C ALA A 71 -4.94 -17.66 -1.83
N GLU A 72 -5.07 -18.58 -0.88
CA GLU A 72 -6.18 -18.56 0.07
C GLU A 72 -6.19 -17.29 0.93
N ARG A 73 -7.40 -16.88 1.32
CA ARG A 73 -7.62 -15.72 2.18
C ARG A 73 -6.90 -15.90 3.52
N ARG A 74 -6.35 -14.81 4.02
CA ARG A 74 -5.75 -14.69 5.36
C ARG A 74 -6.15 -13.38 6.00
N ALA A 75 -6.14 -13.34 7.33
CA ALA A 75 -6.26 -12.10 8.08
C ALA A 75 -5.06 -11.17 7.77
N LEU A 76 -5.29 -9.87 7.91
CA LEU A 76 -4.25 -8.85 7.81
C LEU A 76 -3.16 -9.12 8.88
N HIS A 77 -1.90 -8.98 8.48
CA HIS A 77 -0.73 -9.19 9.33
C HIS A 77 0.22 -8.00 9.17
N LEU A 78 0.38 -7.23 10.25
CA LEU A 78 1.31 -6.11 10.30
C LEU A 78 2.74 -6.66 10.46
N LEU A 79 3.58 -6.41 9.45
CA LEU A 79 4.99 -6.81 9.47
C LEU A 79 5.87 -5.69 10.03
N LYS A 80 5.59 -4.44 9.65
CA LYS A 80 6.30 -3.25 10.15
C LYS A 80 5.34 -2.09 10.23
N GLU A 81 5.21 -1.54 11.44
CA GLU A 81 4.48 -0.30 11.68
C GLU A 81 5.35 0.89 11.27
N TRP A 82 4.74 1.86 10.58
CA TRP A 82 5.40 3.13 10.37
C TRP A 82 5.41 3.90 11.69
N LYS A 83 6.53 4.53 12.01
CA LYS A 83 6.65 5.38 13.18
C LYS A 83 6.97 6.81 12.73
N PRO A 84 6.11 7.80 13.05
CA PRO A 84 6.45 9.19 12.79
C PRO A 84 7.76 9.53 13.50
N ALA A 85 8.48 10.52 12.98
CA ALA A 85 9.55 11.13 13.76
C ALA A 85 8.96 11.58 15.10
N ARG A 86 9.62 11.22 16.21
CA ARG A 86 9.27 11.82 17.49
C ARG A 86 9.46 13.33 17.29
N LEU A 87 8.40 14.11 17.51
CA LEU A 87 8.58 15.53 17.74
C LEU A 87 9.41 15.61 19.02
N ASP A 88 10.70 15.94 18.87
CA ASP A 88 11.51 16.29 20.02
C ASP A 88 10.81 17.46 20.69
N SER A 89 10.25 17.21 21.87
CA SER A 89 9.65 18.23 22.72
C SER A 89 10.79 19.04 23.30
N GLY A 90 11.37 19.90 22.47
CA GLY A 90 12.28 20.94 22.89
C GLY A 90 11.49 21.93 23.74
N THR A 91 11.60 21.80 25.06
CA THR A 91 11.40 22.87 26.04
C THR A 91 12.36 24.01 25.81
#